data_AF-X1BZK8-F1
#
_entry.id   AF-X1BZK8-F1
#
_cell.length_a   1.000
_cell.length_b   1.000
_cell.length_c   1.000
_cell.angle_alpha   90.00
_cell.angle_beta   90.00
_cell.angle_gamma   90.00
#
_symmetry.space_group_name_H-M   'P 1'
#
loop_
_entity.id
_entity.type
_entity.pdbx_description
1 polymer ?
#
loop_
_entity_poly.entity_id
_entity_poly.type
_entity_poly.pdbx_seq_one_letter_code
_entity_poly.pdbx_strand_id
1 'polypeptide(L)' 'MAYFEKNYREDMTLEEAIEMGIKAIHKGSEKKLNPDAIEIAVVDTTEKFHRLSLDESKEHVHKALG' A
#
# COMPACT_ATOMS: atom_id res chain seq x y z
N MET A 1 -15.87 -4.54 -12.04
CA MET A 1 -15.45 -3.50 -11.09
C MET A 1 -13.95 -3.62 -10.92
N ALA A 2 -13.25 -2.49 -11.09
CA ALA A 2 -11.81 -2.42 -10.84
C ALA A 2 -11.52 -2.71 -9.35
N TYR A 3 -10.28 -3.08 -9.02
CA TYR A 3 -9.94 -3.46 -7.64
C TYR A 3 -10.29 -2.36 -6.62
N PHE A 4 -9.98 -1.10 -6.92
CA PHE A 4 -10.27 0.02 -6.03
C PHE A 4 -11.77 0.24 -5.80
N GLU A 5 -12.59 0.24 -6.86
CA GLU A 5 -14.05 0.42 -6.76
C GLU A 5 -14.71 -0.59 -5.80
N LYS A 6 -14.17 -1.80 -5.72
CA LYS A 6 -14.71 -2.86 -4.87
C LYS A 6 -14.24 -2.76 -3.41
N ASN A 7 -13.06 -2.22 -3.14
CA ASN A 7 -12.39 -2.34 -1.84
C ASN A 7 -12.21 -1.01 -1.10
N TYR A 8 -12.38 0.12 -1.78
CA TYR A 8 -12.32 1.44 -1.16
C TYR A 8 -13.49 1.66 -0.21
N ARG A 9 -13.22 2.31 0.93
CA ARG A 9 -14.22 2.83 1.87
C ARG A 9 -13.79 4.22 2.32
N GLU A 10 -14.74 5.09 2.64
CA GLU A 10 -14.45 6.46 3.07
C GLU A 10 -13.78 6.54 4.44
N ASP A 11 -13.98 5.52 5.29
CA ASP A 11 -13.51 5.45 6.67
C ASP A 11 -12.20 4.66 6.82
N MET A 12 -11.46 4.46 5.74
CA MET A 12 -10.19 3.74 5.78
C MET A 12 -9.14 4.49 6.61
N THR A 13 -8.50 3.76 7.51
CA THR A 13 -7.27 4.21 8.15
C THR A 13 -6.13 4.29 7.12
N LEU A 14 -5.07 5.06 7.43
CA LEU A 14 -3.88 5.14 6.59
C LEU A 14 -3.28 3.75 6.31
N GLU A 15 -3.26 2.89 7.33
CA GLU A 15 -2.76 1.52 7.20
C GLU A 15 -3.58 0.68 6.22
N GLU A 16 -4.91 0.74 6.30
CA GLU A 16 -5.79 0.04 5.35
C GLU A 16 -5.65 0.59 3.93
N ALA A 17 -5.43 1.89 3.78
CA ALA A 17 -5.20 2.51 2.49
C ALA A 17 -3.87 2.04 1.86
N ILE A 18 -2.80 1.94 2.66
CA ILE A 18 -1.51 1.37 2.25
C ILE A 18 -1.69 -0.09 1.81
N GLU A 19 -2.39 -0.89 2.62
CA GLU A 19 -2.67 -2.30 2.32
C GLU A 19 -3.42 -2.47 1.00
N MET A 20 -4.46 -1.66 0.77
CA MET A 20 -5.21 -1.67 -0.47
C MET A 20 -4.32 -1.28 -1.66
N GLY A 21 -3.46 -0.28 -1.53
CA GLY A 21 -2.49 0.10 -2.56
C GLY A 21 -1.58 -1.07 -2.96
N ILE A 22 -1.02 -1.78 -1.98
CA ILE A 22 -0.15 -2.93 -2.21
C ILE A 22 -0.91 -4.06 -2.92
N LYS A 23 -2.11 -4.39 -2.45
CA LYS A 23 -2.96 -5.43 -3.07
C LYS A 23 -3.40 -5.04 -4.48
N ALA A 24 -3.62 -3.76 -4.75
CA ALA A 24 -3.94 -3.27 -6.10
C ALA A 24 -2.78 -3.48 -7.05
N ILE A 25 -1.55 -3.13 -6.66
CA ILE A 25 -0.34 -3.37 -7.45
C ILE A 25 -0.18 -4.86 -7.68
N HIS A 26 -0.36 -5.69 -6.64
CA HIS A 26 -0.25 -7.14 -6.78
C HIS A 26 -1.26 -7.73 -7.77
N LYS A 27 -2.53 -7.28 -7.75
CA LYS A 27 -3.54 -7.73 -8.71
C LYS A 27 -3.35 -7.20 -10.12
N GLY A 28 -2.78 -6.00 -10.25
CA GLY A 28 -2.43 -5.40 -11.54
C GLY A 28 -1.14 -5.95 -12.15
N SER A 29 -0.33 -6.66 -11.37
CA SER A 29 0.95 -7.23 -11.79
C SER A 29 0.79 -8.69 -12.18
N GLU A 30 1.33 -9.10 -13.32
CA GLU A 30 1.36 -10.51 -13.74
C GLU A 30 2.36 -11.35 -12.92
N LYS A 31 3.32 -10.69 -12.27
CA LYS A 31 4.38 -11.32 -11.46
C LYS A 31 4.13 -11.11 -9.97
N LYS A 32 4.69 -12.00 -9.16
CA LYS A 32 4.76 -11.80 -7.71
C LYS A 32 5.44 -10.46 -7.41
N LEU A 33 4.82 -9.70 -6.51
CA LEU A 33 5.35 -8.43 -6.04
C LEU A 33 6.72 -8.68 -5.38
N ASN A 34 7.73 -7.90 -5.73
CA ASN A 34 9.02 -7.91 -5.05
C ASN A 34 9.03 -6.85 -3.94
N PRO A 35 9.08 -7.21 -2.64
CA PRO A 35 9.10 -6.23 -1.55
C PRO A 35 10.27 -5.24 -1.62
N ASP A 36 11.41 -5.65 -2.19
CA ASP A 36 12.57 -4.76 -2.38
C ASP A 36 12.35 -3.69 -3.47
N ALA A 37 11.33 -3.86 -4.31
CA ALA A 37 11.04 -2.96 -5.43
C ALA A 37 9.84 -2.03 -5.18
N ILE A 38 9.37 -1.95 -3.94
CA ILE A 38 8.22 -1.13 -3.54
C ILE A 38 8.68 0.00 -2.65
N GLU A 39 8.35 1.22 -3.04
CA GLU A 39 8.53 2.43 -2.22
C GLU A 39 7.14 2.95 -1.81
N ILE A 40 7.01 3.32 -0.55
CA ILE A 40 5.77 3.86 0.01
C ILE A 40 6.05 5.25 0.58
N ALA A 41 5.16 6.18 0.28
CA ALA A 41 5.17 7.50 0.89
C ALA A 41 3.74 7.90 1.25
N VAL A 42 3.61 8.61 2.36
CA VAL A 42 2.33 9.05 2.94
C VAL A 42 2.32 10.56 3.10
N VAL A 43 1.13 11.14 3.06
CA VAL A 43 0.90 12.56 3.34
C VAL A 43 -0.46 12.69 4.00
N ASP A 44 -0.54 13.46 5.07
CA ASP A 44 -1.80 13.77 5.71
C ASP A 44 -1.85 15.25 6.13
N THR A 45 -2.91 15.66 6.83
CA THR A 45 -3.11 17.05 7.25
C THR A 45 -2.18 17.48 8.39
N THR A 46 -1.54 16.52 9.05
CA THR A 46 -0.66 16.68 10.22
C THR A 46 0.81 16.48 9.89
N GLU A 47 1.11 15.58 8.95
CA GLU A 47 2.44 15.24 8.47
C GLU A 47 2.62 15.63 7.01
N LYS A 48 3.69 16.41 6.76
CA LYS A 48 4.18 16.64 5.40
C LYS A 48 4.62 15.30 4.79
N PHE A 49 4.66 15.24 3.46
CA PHE A 49 5.16 14.09 2.70
C PHE A 49 6.28 13.34 3.43
N HIS A 50 5.98 12.12 3.85
CA HIS A 50 6.88 11.25 4.59
C HIS A 50 7.08 9.98 3.77
N ARG A 51 8.34 9.73 3.38
CA ARG A 51 8.70 8.49 2.70
C ARG A 51 9.07 7.47 3.76
N LEU A 52 8.38 6.33 3.75
CA LEU A 52 8.72 5.21 4.61
C LEU A 52 10.10 4.67 4.23
N SER A 53 10.83 4.18 5.23
CA SER A 53 12.06 3.44 4.99
C SER A 53 11.79 2.16 4.18
N LEU A 54 12.86 1.58 3.62
CA LEU A 54 12.75 0.31 2.91
C LEU A 54 12.23 -0.80 3.82
N ASP A 55 12.66 -0.83 5.07
CA ASP A 55 12.26 -1.86 6.04
C ASP A 55 10.78 -1.72 6.42
N GLU A 56 10.30 -0.50 6.67
CA GLU A 56 8.87 -0.24 6.89
C GLU A 56 8.03 -0.59 5.66
N SER A 57 8.50 -0.24 4.46
CA SER A 57 7.81 -0.57 3.21
C SER A 57 7.69 -2.08 3.03
N LYS A 58 8.75 -2.83 3.33
CA LYS A 58 8.74 -4.30 3.31
C LYS A 58 7.77 -4.88 4.33
N GLU A 59 7.76 -4.35 5.54
CA GLU A 59 6.83 -4.79 6.59
C GLU A 59 5.38 -4.63 6.13
N HIS A 60 5.02 -3.49 5.55
CA HIS A 60 3.68 -3.28 4.99
C HIS A 60 3.36 -4.24 3.84
N VAL A 61 4.33 -4.51 2.95
CA VAL A 61 4.15 -5.50 1.86
C VAL A 61 3.93 -6.90 2.41
N HIS A 62 4.70 -7.31 3.42
CA HIS A 62 4.53 -8.61 4.07
C HIS A 62 3.19 -8.71 4.79
N LYS A 63 2.77 -7.67 5.51
CA LYS A 63 1.48 -7.61 6.19
C LYS A 63 0.29 -7.67 5.23
N ALA A 64 0.41 -7.04 4.05
CA ALA A 64 -0.66 -7.00 3.07
C ALA A 64 -0.82 -8.29 2.25
N LEU A 65 0.25 -9.05 2.07
CA LEU A 65 0.29 -10.25 1.21
C LEU A 65 0.47 -11.58 1.96
N GLY A 66 0.84 -11.55 3.24
CA GLY A 66 0.92 -12.71 4.13
C GLY A 66 -0.44 -13.12 4.67
#